data_AF-A0A928R8F8-F1
#
_entry.id   AF-A0A928R8F8-F1
#
_cell.length_a   1.000
_cell.length_b   1.000
_cell.length_c   1.000
_cell.angle_alpha   90.00
_cell.angle_beta   90.00
_cell.angle_gamma   90.00
#
_symmetry.space_group_name_H-M   'P 1'
#
loop_
_entity.id
_entity.type
_entity.pdbx_description
1 polymer ?
#
loop_
_entity_poly.entity_id
_entity_poly.type
_entity_poly.pdbx_seq_one_letter_code
_entity_poly.pdbx_strand_id
1 'polypeptide(L)'
;MTRDDLRGIIEGITDEQLKRILDIHSQGVGKAKGEVEGLKLQLSEAEAKLAGYKETVKSLENSQCEAEKMKIKIEELQKVIDQSEAAKSREALEKRFDNAAGDAKFLNDFTKSGLMAEFLEAVQDEKNAGRSDGEIFGGLVDGREDIFAPDEGVPTVIASTMGFGGQITENDVREIMGLAPQN
;
A
#
# COMPACT_ATOMS: atom_id res chain seq x y z
N MET A 1 28.86 68.06 -27.24
CA MET A 1 28.97 69.33 -27.99
C MET A 1 30.23 70.05 -27.57
N THR A 2 30.94 70.61 -28.53
CA THR A 2 32.13 71.44 -28.34
C THR A 2 31.81 72.91 -28.55
N ARG A 3 32.75 73.79 -28.18
CA ARG A 3 32.59 75.25 -28.31
C ARG A 3 32.46 75.66 -29.78
N ASP A 4 33.16 74.96 -30.67
CA ASP A 4 33.12 75.19 -32.12
C ASP A 4 31.81 74.73 -32.74
N ASP A 5 31.25 73.60 -32.27
CA ASP A 5 29.91 73.14 -32.68
C ASP A 5 28.84 74.21 -32.38
N LEU A 6 28.91 74.84 -31.20
CA LEU A 6 27.93 75.85 -30.79
C LEU A 6 28.07 77.18 -31.54
N ARG A 7 29.30 77.59 -31.88
CA ARG A 7 29.56 78.78 -32.71
C ARG A 7 29.10 78.60 -34.15
N GLY A 8 29.15 77.37 -34.68
CA GLY A 8 28.62 77.05 -36.01
C GLY A 8 27.09 76.97 -36.09
N ILE A 9 26.40 76.75 -34.96
CA ILE A 9 24.93 76.61 -34.90
C ILE A 9 24.25 77.93 -34.51
N ILE A 10 24.87 78.75 -33.66
CA ILE A 10 24.29 79.98 -33.12
C ILE A 10 25.21 81.17 -33.44
N GLU A 11 24.85 81.94 -34.47
CA GLU A 11 25.57 83.17 -34.82
C GLU A 11 25.42 84.23 -33.71
N GLY A 12 26.52 84.91 -33.37
CA GLY A 12 26.53 86.01 -32.39
C GLY A 12 26.49 85.61 -30.91
N ILE A 13 26.63 84.32 -30.58
CA ILE A 13 26.62 83.86 -29.20
C ILE A 13 27.81 84.43 -28.39
N THR A 14 27.53 84.94 -27.20
CA THR A 14 28.57 85.47 -26.30
C THR A 14 29.35 84.34 -25.61
N ASP A 15 30.61 84.61 -25.24
CA ASP A 15 31.46 83.61 -24.56
C ASP A 15 30.92 83.16 -23.19
N GLU A 16 30.13 84.00 -22.52
CA GLU A 16 29.42 83.62 -21.29
C GLU A 16 28.25 82.67 -21.55
N GLN A 17 27.45 82.92 -22.59
CA GLN A 17 26.37 82.03 -22.99
C GLN A 17 26.90 80.66 -23.44
N LEU A 18 28.02 80.64 -24.18
CA LEU A 18 28.74 79.42 -24.54
C LEU A 18 29.16 78.61 -23.31
N LYS A 19 29.75 79.27 -22.30
CA LYS A 19 30.15 78.60 -21.05
C LYS A 19 28.94 77.99 -20.33
N ARG A 20 27.84 78.73 -20.17
CA ARG A 20 26.62 78.22 -19.51
C ARG A 20 26.02 77.01 -20.23
N ILE A 21 25.98 77.01 -21.56
CA ILE A 21 25.45 75.88 -22.35
C ILE A 21 26.34 74.65 -22.19
N LEU A 22 27.66 74.81 -22.26
CA LEU A 22 28.61 73.71 -22.07
C LEU A 22 28.55 73.16 -20.65
N ASP A 23 28.39 74.02 -19.64
CA ASP A 23 28.22 73.61 -18.25
C ASP A 23 26.93 72.77 -18.07
N ILE A 24 25.78 73.23 -18.57
CA ILE A 24 24.51 72.47 -18.54
C ILE A 24 24.66 71.13 -19.26
N HIS A 25 25.33 71.13 -20.42
CA HIS A 25 25.55 69.91 -21.19
C HIS A 25 26.45 68.93 -20.42
N SER A 26 27.53 69.41 -19.81
CA SER A 26 28.43 68.58 -19.00
C SER A 26 27.72 67.99 -17.78
N GLN A 27 26.86 68.76 -17.11
CA GLN A 27 26.01 68.28 -16.02
C GLN A 27 25.01 67.20 -16.51
N GLY A 28 24.37 67.42 -17.66
CA GLY A 28 23.46 66.45 -18.27
C GLY A 28 24.15 65.14 -18.62
N VAL A 29 25.34 65.21 -19.24
CA VAL A 29 26.16 64.03 -19.54
C VAL A 29 26.59 63.31 -18.27
N GLY A 30 26.94 64.05 -17.21
CA GLY A 30 27.28 63.47 -15.90
C GLY A 30 26.12 62.68 -15.29
N LYS A 31 24.91 63.25 -15.29
CA LYS A 31 23.69 62.57 -14.81
C LYS A 31 23.38 61.32 -15.61
N ALA A 32 23.38 61.42 -16.95
CA ALA A 32 23.12 60.28 -17.83
C ALA A 32 24.14 59.15 -17.64
N LYS A 33 25.42 59.48 -17.45
CA LYS A 33 26.45 58.47 -17.13
C LYS A 33 26.18 57.79 -15.79
N GLY A 34 25.85 58.56 -14.75
CA GLY A 34 25.50 58.00 -13.45
C GLY A 34 24.27 57.08 -13.49
N GLU A 35 23.24 57.45 -14.27
CA GLU A 35 22.06 56.61 -14.49
C GLU A 35 22.42 55.31 -15.25
N VAL A 36 23.25 55.39 -16.29
CA VAL A 36 23.71 54.21 -17.04
C VAL A 36 24.55 53.29 -16.15
N GLU A 37 25.41 53.83 -15.29
CA GLU A 37 26.19 53.05 -14.33
C GLU A 37 25.27 52.39 -13.28
N GLY A 38 24.29 53.12 -12.77
CA GLY A 38 23.29 52.59 -11.85
C GLY A 38 22.45 51.46 -12.46
N LEU A 39 21.98 51.64 -13.70
CA LEU A 39 21.24 50.61 -14.43
C LEU A 39 22.09 49.37 -14.72
N LYS A 40 23.38 49.54 -15.03
CA LYS A 40 24.32 48.42 -15.22
C LYS A 40 24.51 47.62 -13.93
N LEU A 41 24.63 48.29 -12.79
CA LEU A 41 24.71 47.63 -11.48
C LEU A 41 23.44 46.84 -11.19
N GLN A 42 22.27 47.46 -11.36
CA GLN A 42 20.98 46.80 -11.15
C GLN A 42 20.78 45.60 -12.07
N LEU A 43 21.21 45.70 -13.33
CA LEU A 43 21.15 44.60 -14.29
C LEU A 43 22.04 43.43 -13.84
N SER A 44 23.28 43.73 -13.42
CA SER A 44 24.19 42.72 -12.88
C SER A 44 23.64 42.04 -11.62
N GLU A 45 23.05 42.80 -10.70
CA GLU A 45 22.40 42.24 -9.51
C GLU A 45 21.17 41.37 -9.87
N ALA A 46 20.38 41.79 -10.85
CA ALA A 46 19.21 41.04 -11.31
C ALA A 46 19.63 39.72 -11.99
N GLU A 47 20.69 39.74 -12.80
CA GLU A 47 21.27 38.54 -13.40
C GLU A 47 21.78 37.56 -12.35
N ALA A 48 22.46 38.05 -11.31
CA ALA A 48 22.92 37.23 -10.19
C ALA A 48 21.74 36.59 -9.42
N LYS A 49 20.68 37.36 -9.16
CA LYS A 49 19.45 36.83 -8.53
C LYS A 49 18.77 35.78 -9.41
N LEU A 50 18.69 36.00 -10.73
CA LEU A 50 18.13 35.04 -11.68
C LEU A 50 18.94 33.73 -11.73
N ALA A 51 20.27 33.82 -11.67
CA ALA A 51 21.13 32.64 -11.58
C ALA A 51 20.83 31.86 -10.29
N GLY A 52 20.76 32.54 -9.14
CA GLY A 52 20.41 31.93 -7.86
C GLY A 52 19.03 31.27 -7.87
N TYR A 53 18.00 31.94 -8.40
CA TYR A 53 16.67 31.34 -8.52
C TYR A 53 16.65 30.10 -9.40
N LYS A 54 17.37 30.10 -10.53
CA LYS A 54 17.49 28.92 -11.40
C LYS A 54 18.12 27.73 -10.67
N GLU A 55 19.13 27.95 -9.83
CA GLU A 55 19.72 26.88 -9.01
C GLU A 55 18.75 26.35 -7.96
N THR A 56 18.02 27.23 -7.27
CA THR A 56 17.02 26.80 -6.29
C THR A 56 15.89 25.99 -6.91
N VAL A 57 15.42 26.37 -8.10
CA VAL A 57 14.38 25.62 -8.84
C VAL A 57 14.89 24.22 -9.18
N LYS A 58 16.11 24.09 -9.72
CA LYS A 58 16.70 22.78 -10.01
C LYS A 58 16.83 21.91 -8.77
N SER A 59 17.24 22.49 -7.63
CA SER A 59 17.33 21.75 -6.37
C SER A 59 15.96 21.27 -5.90
N LEU A 60 14.92 22.10 -6.03
CA LEU A 60 13.56 21.74 -5.66
C LEU A 60 13.01 20.62 -6.56
N GLU A 61 13.20 20.71 -7.87
CA GLU A 61 12.81 19.67 -8.83
C GLU A 61 13.48 18.32 -8.51
N ASN A 62 14.77 18.33 -8.21
CA ASN A 62 15.49 17.11 -7.79
C ASN A 62 14.90 16.53 -6.49
N SER A 63 14.63 17.37 -5.49
CA SER A 63 14.04 16.92 -4.22
C SER A 63 12.63 16.37 -4.37
N GLN A 64 11.82 16.91 -5.29
CA GLN A 64 10.50 16.37 -5.61
C GLN A 64 10.60 14.98 -6.25
N CYS A 65 11.53 14.79 -7.19
CA CYS A 65 11.79 13.49 -7.81
C CYS A 65 12.22 12.44 -6.76
N GLU A 66 13.04 12.83 -5.78
CA GLU A 66 13.40 11.95 -4.65
C GLU A 66 12.21 11.61 -3.76
N ALA A 67 11.36 12.60 -3.45
CA ALA A 67 10.15 12.40 -2.65
C ALA A 67 9.16 11.45 -3.34
N GLU A 68 8.96 11.57 -4.65
CA GLU A 68 8.11 10.65 -5.42
C GLU A 68 8.66 9.22 -5.41
N LYS A 69 9.98 9.04 -5.61
CA LYS A 69 10.63 7.74 -5.51
C LYS A 69 10.47 7.12 -4.11
N MET A 70 10.54 7.92 -3.05
CA MET A 70 10.31 7.44 -1.70
C MET A 70 8.87 7.01 -1.47
N LYS A 71 7.88 7.76 -1.97
CA LYS A 71 6.47 7.36 -1.90
C LYS A 71 6.21 6.02 -2.57
N ILE A 72 6.74 5.82 -3.78
CA ILE A 72 6.62 4.54 -4.50
C ILE A 72 7.20 3.39 -3.68
N LYS A 73 8.40 3.56 -3.11
CA LYS A 73 9.02 2.53 -2.25
C LYS A 73 8.21 2.24 -1.00
N ILE A 74 7.61 3.26 -0.38
CA ILE A 74 6.75 3.07 0.78
C ILE A 74 5.51 2.26 0.40
N GLU A 75 4.85 2.59 -0.72
CA GLU A 75 3.69 1.83 -1.21
C GLU A 75 4.05 0.38 -1.57
N GLU A 76 5.21 0.15 -2.19
CA GLU A 76 5.72 -1.20 -2.46
C GLU A 76 5.97 -2.00 -1.19
N LEU A 77 6.66 -1.39 -0.21
CA LEU A 77 6.93 -2.04 1.08
C LEU A 77 5.63 -2.33 1.84
N GLN A 78 4.66 -1.42 1.80
CA GLN A 78 3.35 -1.65 2.42
C GLN A 78 2.64 -2.85 1.79
N LYS A 79 2.62 -2.97 0.46
CA LYS A 79 2.05 -4.14 -0.22
C LYS A 79 2.74 -5.44 0.18
N VAL A 80 4.07 -5.43 0.32
CA VAL A 80 4.83 -6.61 0.78
C VAL A 80 4.47 -6.96 2.22
N ILE A 81 4.32 -5.97 3.10
CA ILE A 81 3.89 -6.18 4.49
C ILE A 81 2.50 -6.79 4.52
N ASP A 82 1.52 -6.17 3.85
CA ASP A 82 0.13 -6.63 3.80
C ASP A 82 0.03 -8.08 3.26
N GLN A 83 0.80 -8.40 2.20
CA GLN A 83 0.89 -9.76 1.66
C GLN A 83 1.52 -10.73 2.66
N SER A 84 2.56 -10.31 3.38
CA SER A 84 3.23 -11.14 4.38
C SER A 84 2.37 -11.37 5.63
N GLU A 85 1.56 -10.39 6.03
CA GLU A 85 0.60 -10.51 7.12
C GLU A 85 -0.58 -11.41 6.72
N ALA A 86 -1.06 -11.29 5.48
CA ALA A 86 -2.04 -12.22 4.92
C ALA A 86 -1.50 -13.66 4.84
N ALA A 87 -0.22 -13.84 4.52
CA ALA A 87 0.41 -15.17 4.51
C ALA A 87 0.60 -15.73 5.93
N LYS A 88 1.13 -14.94 6.87
CA LYS A 88 1.34 -15.36 8.26
C LYS A 88 0.04 -15.65 8.99
N SER A 89 -1.01 -14.86 8.74
CA SER A 89 -2.34 -15.13 9.29
C SER A 89 -2.92 -16.43 8.74
N ARG A 90 -2.77 -16.72 7.45
CA ARG A 90 -3.15 -18.01 6.87
C ARG A 90 -2.39 -19.18 7.49
N GLU A 91 -1.07 -19.12 7.59
CA GLU A 91 -0.27 -20.18 8.21
C GLU A 91 -0.61 -20.40 9.70
N ALA A 92 -0.88 -19.33 10.44
CA ALA A 92 -1.30 -19.42 11.83
C ALA A 92 -2.69 -20.07 11.98
N LEU A 93 -3.59 -19.78 11.04
CA LEU A 93 -4.94 -20.34 11.01
C LEU A 93 -4.96 -21.79 10.51
N GLU A 94 -4.09 -22.17 9.57
CA GLU A 94 -3.85 -23.55 9.16
C GLU A 94 -3.44 -24.42 10.35
N LYS A 95 -2.49 -23.94 11.16
CA LYS A 95 -2.07 -24.66 12.37
C LYS A 95 -3.19 -24.80 13.40
N ARG A 96 -4.07 -23.80 13.53
CA ARG A 96 -5.25 -23.89 14.42
C ARG A 96 -6.27 -24.89 13.88
N PHE A 97 -6.50 -24.87 12.57
CA PHE A 97 -7.38 -25.83 11.91
C PHE A 97 -6.85 -27.26 12.02
N ASP A 98 -5.57 -27.52 11.77
CA ASP A 98 -4.98 -28.85 11.91
C ASP A 98 -5.02 -29.32 13.38
N ASN A 99 -4.81 -28.42 14.35
CA ASN A 99 -4.97 -28.75 15.78
C ASN A 99 -6.43 -29.05 16.16
N ALA A 100 -7.41 -28.39 15.53
CA ALA A 100 -8.84 -28.60 15.79
C ALA A 100 -9.40 -29.84 15.07
N ALA A 101 -8.90 -30.13 13.87
CA ALA A 101 -9.28 -31.29 13.07
C ALA A 101 -8.67 -32.60 13.61
N GLY A 102 -7.57 -32.54 14.36
CA GLY A 102 -6.95 -33.72 14.98
C GLY A 102 -6.62 -34.81 13.95
N ASP A 103 -7.01 -36.05 14.22
CA ASP A 103 -6.80 -37.21 13.33
C ASP A 103 -7.88 -37.39 12.25
N ALA A 104 -8.72 -36.38 11.98
CA ALA A 104 -9.81 -36.50 11.02
C ALA A 104 -9.30 -36.70 9.58
N LYS A 105 -9.59 -37.86 8.98
CA LYS A 105 -9.31 -38.16 7.57
C LYS A 105 -10.42 -37.61 6.70
N PHE A 106 -10.16 -36.50 6.01
CA PHE A 106 -11.10 -35.92 5.06
C PHE A 106 -11.22 -36.76 3.79
N LEU A 107 -12.41 -36.75 3.19
CA LEU A 107 -12.72 -37.54 1.99
C LEU A 107 -11.96 -37.06 0.74
N ASN A 108 -11.69 -35.74 0.64
CA ASN A 108 -10.89 -35.13 -0.42
C ASN A 108 -10.17 -33.84 0.04
N ASP A 109 -9.05 -33.48 -0.59
CA ASP A 109 -8.32 -32.21 -0.33
C ASP A 109 -9.21 -30.96 -0.58
N PHE A 110 -10.20 -31.08 -1.45
CA PHE A 110 -11.21 -30.04 -1.70
C PHE A 110 -12.17 -29.85 -0.52
N THR A 111 -12.54 -30.93 0.18
CA THR A 111 -13.38 -30.84 1.38
C THR A 111 -12.60 -30.26 2.56
N LYS A 112 -11.30 -30.57 2.66
CA LYS A 112 -10.41 -29.95 3.65
C LYS A 112 -10.26 -28.45 3.43
N SER A 113 -10.03 -28.02 2.17
CA SER A 113 -9.87 -26.60 1.85
C SER A 113 -11.17 -25.79 1.97
N GLY A 114 -12.32 -26.40 1.65
CA GLY A 114 -13.64 -25.78 1.88
C GLY A 114 -13.97 -25.61 3.37
N LEU A 115 -13.76 -26.64 4.19
CA LEU A 115 -13.98 -26.57 5.64
C LEU A 115 -13.00 -25.60 6.32
N MET A 116 -11.76 -25.52 5.83
CA MET A 116 -10.79 -24.54 6.28
C MET A 116 -11.24 -23.11 5.96
N ALA A 117 -11.80 -22.85 4.77
CA ALA A 117 -12.36 -21.53 4.43
C ALA A 117 -13.55 -21.15 5.33
N GLU A 118 -14.47 -22.09 5.57
CA GLU A 118 -15.60 -21.88 6.48
C GLU A 118 -15.14 -21.70 7.94
N PHE A 119 -14.09 -22.41 8.37
CA PHE A 119 -13.48 -22.22 9.69
C PHE A 119 -12.79 -20.86 9.82
N LEU A 120 -12.11 -20.39 8.77
CA LEU A 120 -11.49 -19.06 8.73
C LEU A 120 -12.54 -17.95 8.88
N GLU A 121 -13.66 -18.06 8.18
CA GLU A 121 -14.79 -17.12 8.32
C GLU A 121 -15.40 -17.19 9.73
N ALA A 122 -15.61 -18.40 10.25
CA ALA A 122 -16.17 -18.58 11.59
C ALA A 122 -15.24 -18.12 12.72
N VAL A 123 -13.91 -18.17 12.54
CA VAL A 123 -12.92 -17.65 13.51
C VAL A 123 -12.81 -16.12 13.46
N GLN A 124 -13.03 -15.52 12.29
CA GLN A 124 -13.04 -14.06 12.13
C GLN A 124 -14.37 -13.41 12.56
N ASP A 125 -15.44 -14.20 12.67
CA ASP A 125 -16.74 -13.74 13.13
C ASP A 125 -16.73 -13.34 14.62
N GLU A 126 -17.14 -12.10 14.94
CA GLU A 126 -17.21 -11.58 16.31
C GLU A 126 -18.11 -12.42 17.23
N LYS A 127 -19.05 -13.18 16.65
CA LYS A 127 -19.98 -14.08 17.38
C LYS A 127 -19.30 -15.29 18.01
N ASN A 128 -18.11 -15.66 17.53
CA ASN A 128 -17.33 -16.78 18.05
C ASN A 128 -16.12 -16.31 18.87
N ALA A 129 -15.99 -15.01 19.14
CA ALA A 129 -14.96 -14.47 20.02
C ALA A 129 -15.10 -15.07 21.43
N GLY A 130 -14.20 -16.02 21.76
CA GLY A 130 -14.17 -16.72 23.05
C GLY A 130 -14.61 -18.19 23.02
N ARG A 131 -15.06 -18.71 21.87
CA ARG A 131 -15.24 -20.16 21.66
C ARG A 131 -13.91 -20.81 21.32
N SER A 132 -13.71 -22.04 21.78
CA SER A 132 -12.49 -22.77 21.47
C SER A 132 -12.50 -23.25 20.00
N ASP A 133 -11.32 -23.38 19.40
CA ASP A 133 -11.15 -23.83 18.01
C ASP A 133 -11.87 -25.18 17.77
N GLY A 134 -11.93 -26.06 18.79
CA GLY A 134 -12.65 -27.35 18.73
C GLY A 134 -14.18 -27.24 18.78
N GLU A 135 -14.75 -26.22 19.42
CA GLU A 135 -16.21 -25.99 19.44
C GLU A 135 -16.69 -25.38 18.12
N ILE A 136 -15.89 -24.50 17.52
CA ILE A 136 -16.16 -23.92 16.21
C ILE A 136 -16.09 -25.00 15.13
N PHE A 137 -15.07 -25.87 15.20
CA PHE A 137 -14.93 -27.01 14.30
C PHE A 137 -16.05 -28.04 14.50
N GLY A 138 -16.37 -28.41 15.75
CA GLY A 138 -17.47 -29.31 16.08
C GLY A 138 -18.80 -28.82 15.51
N GLY A 139 -19.19 -27.56 15.75
CA GLY A 139 -20.43 -27.02 15.20
C GLY A 139 -20.46 -26.87 13.67
N LEU A 140 -19.31 -26.80 13.02
CA LEU A 140 -19.19 -26.74 11.56
C LEU A 140 -19.31 -28.13 10.91
N VAL A 141 -18.87 -29.14 11.64
CA VAL A 141 -18.84 -30.55 11.25
C VAL A 141 -20.12 -31.29 11.70
N ASP A 142 -20.80 -30.82 12.73
CA ASP A 142 -22.04 -31.37 13.27
C ASP A 142 -23.12 -31.41 12.17
N GLY A 143 -23.50 -32.64 11.78
CA GLY A 143 -24.48 -32.89 10.73
C GLY A 143 -23.92 -33.06 9.31
N ARG A 144 -22.59 -33.03 9.12
CA ARG A 144 -21.93 -33.38 7.85
C ARG A 144 -21.14 -34.68 8.02
N GLU A 145 -21.77 -35.82 7.74
CA GLU A 145 -21.12 -37.14 7.80
C GLU A 145 -20.37 -37.49 6.50
N ASP A 146 -20.71 -36.85 5.37
CA ASP A 146 -20.16 -37.14 4.04
C ASP A 146 -18.79 -36.49 3.74
N ILE A 147 -18.23 -35.74 4.69
CA ILE A 147 -16.96 -35.00 4.52
C ILE A 147 -15.74 -35.76 5.01
N PHE A 148 -15.93 -36.84 5.77
CA PHE A 148 -14.86 -37.72 6.24
C PHE A 148 -14.79 -39.01 5.44
N ALA A 149 -13.58 -39.51 5.24
CA ALA A 149 -13.36 -40.82 4.63
C ALA A 149 -14.09 -41.91 5.46
N PRO A 150 -14.79 -42.86 4.81
CA PRO A 150 -15.37 -43.99 5.53
C PRO A 150 -14.23 -44.76 6.22
N ASP A 151 -14.30 -44.85 7.54
CA ASP A 151 -13.25 -45.43 8.36
C ASP A 151 -13.28 -46.96 8.22
N GLU A 152 -12.26 -47.57 7.61
CA GLU A 152 -11.92 -48.95 7.93
C GLU A 152 -11.37 -48.98 9.37
N GLY A 153 -12.26 -49.02 10.34
CA GLY A 153 -11.91 -49.17 11.75
C GLY A 153 -12.70 -48.25 12.67
N VAL A 154 -13.96 -48.59 12.91
CA VAL A 154 -14.85 -47.95 13.90
C VAL A 154 -14.09 -47.64 15.21
N PRO A 155 -13.91 -46.37 15.62
CA PRO A 155 -13.47 -46.09 16.96
C PRO A 155 -14.59 -46.50 17.91
N THR A 156 -14.28 -47.46 18.78
CA THR A 156 -15.19 -47.91 19.82
C THR A 156 -15.36 -46.79 20.83
N VAL A 157 -16.46 -46.04 20.72
CA VAL A 157 -16.93 -45.21 21.84
C VAL A 157 -17.40 -46.18 22.91
N ILE A 158 -16.65 -46.30 23.99
CA ILE A 158 -17.12 -46.99 25.21
C ILE A 158 -18.17 -46.08 25.84
N ALA A 159 -19.39 -46.13 25.30
CA ALA A 159 -20.58 -45.66 25.98
C ALA A 159 -21.02 -46.78 26.93
N SER A 160 -20.71 -46.57 28.21
CA SER A 160 -21.30 -47.37 29.28
C SER A 160 -22.82 -47.22 29.23
N THR A 161 -23.54 -48.33 29.47
CA THR A 161 -24.98 -48.41 29.82
C THR A 161 -25.98 -48.56 28.66
N MET A 162 -26.22 -49.81 28.22
CA MET A 162 -27.49 -50.55 28.41
C MET A 162 -27.48 -51.78 27.50
N GLY A 163 -27.68 -52.95 28.10
CA GLY A 163 -27.49 -54.23 27.44
C GLY A 163 -28.51 -54.56 26.37
N PHE A 164 -28.05 -55.25 25.32
CA PHE A 164 -28.75 -56.34 24.67
C PHE A 164 -27.69 -57.26 24.03
N GLY A 165 -27.20 -58.21 24.83
CA GLY A 165 -26.35 -59.28 24.35
C GLY A 165 -27.21 -60.35 23.67
N GLY A 166 -27.13 -60.43 22.35
CA GLY A 166 -27.68 -61.52 21.56
C GLY A 166 -27.04 -61.50 20.18
N GLN A 167 -26.25 -62.52 19.86
CA GLN A 167 -25.70 -62.70 18.51
C GLN A 167 -26.87 -62.85 17.53
N ILE A 168 -27.00 -61.92 16.58
CA ILE A 168 -27.95 -62.05 15.47
C ILE A 168 -27.50 -63.26 14.66
N THR A 169 -28.34 -64.29 14.58
CA THR A 169 -28.04 -65.51 13.85
C THR A 169 -28.35 -65.34 12.36
N GLU A 170 -27.72 -66.14 11.50
CA GLU A 170 -27.88 -66.05 10.04
C GLU A 170 -29.33 -66.32 9.59
N ASN A 171 -30.12 -67.01 10.42
CA ASN A 171 -31.55 -67.19 10.22
C ASN A 171 -32.37 -65.91 10.51
N ASP A 172 -31.95 -65.07 11.46
CA ASP A 172 -32.60 -63.78 11.74
C ASP A 172 -32.42 -62.79 10.57
N VAL A 173 -31.28 -62.86 9.88
CA VAL A 173 -31.01 -62.06 8.67
C VAL A 173 -31.81 -62.56 7.47
N ARG A 174 -32.03 -63.89 7.35
CA ARG A 174 -32.83 -64.48 6.27
C ARG A 174 -34.32 -64.20 6.40
N GLU A 175 -34.83 -64.13 7.62
CA GLU A 175 -36.23 -63.77 7.88
C GLU A 175 -36.51 -62.31 7.48
N ILE A 176 -35.59 -61.37 7.74
CA ILE A 176 -35.68 -59.98 7.29
C ILE A 176 -35.70 -59.89 5.75
N MET A 177 -35.03 -60.80 5.06
CA MET A 177 -34.92 -60.85 3.59
C MET A 177 -36.00 -61.71 2.93
N GLY A 178 -36.96 -62.26 3.69
CA GLY A 178 -38.08 -63.06 3.17
C GLY A 178 -37.67 -64.42 2.57
N LEU A 179 -36.52 -64.96 2.98
CA LEU A 179 -36.01 -66.26 2.53
C LEU A 179 -36.23 -67.33 3.59
N ALA A 180 -36.53 -68.56 3.16
CA ALA A 180 -36.75 -69.68 4.08
C ALA A 180 -35.46 -70.00 4.90
N PRO A 181 -35.60 -70.35 6.19
CA PRO A 181 -34.46 -70.71 7.03
C PRO A 181 -33.78 -71.97 6.50
N GLN A 182 -32.45 -72.03 6.59
CA GLN A 182 -31.69 -73.25 6.30
C GLN A 182 -31.45 -74.00 7.61
N ASN A 183 -31.79 -75.29 7.62
CA ASN A 183 -31.49 -76.22 8.70
C ASN A 183 -29.99 -76.48 8.81
#